data_AF-A0A226WRD1-F1
#
_entry.id   AF-A0A226WRD1-F1
#
_cell.length_a   1.000
_cell.length_b   1.000
_cell.length_c   1.000
_cell.angle_alpha   90.00
_cell.angle_beta   90.00
_cell.angle_gamma   90.00
#
_symmetry.space_group_name_H-M   'P 1'
#
loop_
_entity.id
_entity.type
_entity.pdbx_description
1 polymer ?
#
loop_
_entity_poly.entity_id
_entity_poly.type
_entity_poly.pdbx_seq_one_letter_code
_entity_poly.pdbx_strand_id
1 'polypeptide(L)'
;MTNTFDWICATLVEDYQLDAASLTPDATLETLGIDSLAVAELLFKVEDVFRITVSSESELVPLSTLGEIVDFIDKQVSAQHGTASHDPVPSSVPPSP
;
A
#
# COMPACT_ATOMS: atom_id res chain seq x y z
N MET A 1 -7.26 -15.59 -8.16
CA MET A 1 -7.07 -14.13 -8.19
C MET A 1 -6.92 -13.72 -6.75
N THR A 2 -5.68 -13.53 -6.32
CA THR A 2 -5.37 -13.11 -4.96
C THR A 2 -5.71 -11.63 -4.85
N ASN A 3 -6.65 -11.29 -3.98
CA ASN A 3 -6.99 -9.88 -3.71
C ASN A 3 -5.92 -9.26 -2.81
N THR A 4 -5.79 -7.93 -2.83
CA THR A 4 -4.86 -7.17 -1.97
C THR A 4 -4.96 -7.60 -0.50
N PHE A 5 -6.19 -7.80 0.01
CA PHE A 5 -6.44 -8.31 1.37
C PHE A 5 -5.79 -9.67 1.65
N ASP A 6 -5.94 -10.62 0.73
CA ASP A 6 -5.43 -11.99 0.91
C ASP A 6 -3.91 -12.01 0.94
N TRP A 7 -3.28 -11.22 0.06
CA TRP A 7 -1.83 -11.09 0.03
C TRP A 7 -1.28 -10.43 1.30
N ILE A 8 -1.94 -9.37 1.79
CA ILE A 8 -1.53 -8.72 3.05
C ILE A 8 -1.70 -9.72 4.20
N CYS A 9 -2.83 -10.42 4.28
CA CYS A 9 -3.04 -11.42 5.33
C CYS A 9 -1.97 -12.52 5.29
N ALA A 10 -1.68 -13.07 4.11
CA ALA A 10 -0.64 -14.08 3.95
C ALA A 10 0.73 -13.56 4.39
N THR A 11 1.09 -12.34 4.01
CA THR A 11 2.34 -11.69 4.43
C THR A 11 2.38 -11.49 5.94
N LEU A 12 1.28 -11.04 6.56
CA LEU A 12 1.18 -10.86 8.00
C LEU A 12 1.27 -12.17 8.78
N VAL A 13 0.70 -13.26 8.26
CA VAL A 13 0.81 -14.59 8.88
C VAL A 13 2.22 -15.16 8.72
N GLU A 14 2.86 -15.00 7.55
CA GLU A 14 4.14 -15.63 7.24
C GLU A 14 5.34 -14.88 7.83
N ASP A 15 5.40 -13.55 7.67
CA ASP A 15 6.51 -12.73 8.17
C ASP A 15 6.34 -12.35 9.64
N TYR A 16 5.12 -12.00 10.05
CA TYR A 16 4.83 -11.45 11.38
C TYR A 16 4.21 -12.48 12.33
N GLN A 17 4.01 -13.72 11.86
CA GLN A 17 3.47 -14.84 12.65
C GLN A 17 2.12 -14.50 13.32
N LEU A 18 1.33 -13.64 12.67
CA LEU A 18 0.01 -13.28 13.17
C LEU A 18 -1.02 -14.38 12.94
N ASP A 19 -2.06 -14.37 13.77
CA ASP A 19 -3.16 -15.31 13.65
C ASP A 19 -4.15 -14.87 12.57
N ALA A 20 -4.38 -15.73 11.58
CA ALA A 20 -5.30 -15.45 10.48
C ALA A 20 -6.74 -15.19 10.94
N ALA A 21 -7.16 -15.74 12.08
CA ALA A 21 -8.49 -15.48 12.62
C ALA A 21 -8.63 -14.06 13.21
N SER A 22 -7.51 -13.43 13.57
CA SER A 22 -7.47 -12.04 14.06
C SER A 22 -7.41 -11.02 12.92
N LEU A 23 -6.99 -11.43 11.72
CA LEU A 23 -6.86 -10.58 10.53
C LEU A 23 -8.24 -10.30 9.91
N THR A 24 -8.95 -9.36 10.50
CA THR A 24 -10.25 -8.88 10.02
C THR A 24 -10.12 -7.46 9.47
N PRO A 25 -11.00 -7.02 8.54
CA PRO A 25 -10.96 -5.66 8.02
C PRO A 25 -11.14 -4.59 9.11
N ASP A 26 -11.85 -4.90 10.19
CA ASP A 26 -12.05 -4.04 11.35
C ASP A 26 -10.88 -4.10 12.37
N ALA A 27 -9.95 -5.04 12.22
CA ALA A 27 -8.81 -5.16 13.13
C ALA A 27 -7.85 -3.97 12.95
N THR A 28 -7.39 -3.41 14.06
CA THR A 28 -6.42 -2.32 14.02
C THR A 28 -5.00 -2.85 14.05
N LEU A 29 -4.08 -2.12 13.40
CA LEU A 29 -2.65 -2.45 13.42
C LEU A 29 -2.11 -2.60 14.85
N GLU A 30 -2.54 -1.71 15.75
CA GLU A 30 -2.16 -1.74 17.16
C GLU A 30 -2.64 -3.03 17.86
N THR A 31 -3.89 -3.46 17.62
CA THR A 31 -4.41 -4.72 18.22
C THR A 31 -3.77 -5.97 17.66
N LEU A 32 -3.28 -5.89 16.41
CA LEU A 32 -2.54 -6.95 15.74
C LEU A 32 -1.07 -6.99 16.17
N GLY A 33 -0.59 -6.00 16.94
CA GLY A 33 0.81 -5.89 17.32
C GLY A 33 1.73 -5.49 16.16
N ILE A 34 1.19 -4.77 15.17
CA ILE A 34 1.95 -4.22 14.06
C ILE A 34 2.59 -2.90 14.48
N ASP A 35 3.90 -2.93 14.68
CA ASP A 35 4.70 -1.74 14.99
C ASP A 35 5.02 -0.91 13.73
N SER A 36 5.53 0.32 13.92
CA SER A 36 5.93 1.20 12.81
C SER A 36 6.95 0.57 11.86
N LEU A 37 7.87 -0.24 12.37
CA LEU A 37 8.83 -0.99 11.54
C LEU A 37 8.13 -1.99 10.62
N ALA A 38 7.15 -2.72 11.16
CA ALA A 38 6.35 -3.67 10.40
C ALA A 38 5.52 -2.98 9.31
N VAL A 39 4.97 -1.80 9.60
CA VAL A 39 4.28 -0.97 8.58
C VAL A 39 5.23 -0.57 7.46
N ALA A 40 6.43 -0.09 7.79
CA ALA A 40 7.42 0.30 6.79
C ALA A 40 7.84 -0.90 5.90
N GLU A 41 8.11 -2.06 6.50
CA GLU A 41 8.43 -3.29 5.77
C GLU A 41 7.29 -3.77 4.88
N LEU A 42 6.05 -3.79 5.40
CA LEU A 42 4.86 -4.12 4.63
C LEU A 42 4.70 -3.18 3.43
N LEU A 43 4.91 -1.88 3.63
CA LEU A 43 4.86 -0.88 2.57
C LEU A 43 5.87 -1.16 1.46
N PHE A 44 7.13 -1.40 1.80
CA PHE A 44 8.16 -1.74 0.81
C PHE A 44 7.79 -2.98 -0.01
N LYS A 45 7.24 -4.03 0.63
CA LYS A 45 6.80 -5.25 -0.08
C LYS A 45 5.61 -4.97 -0.99
N VAL A 46 4.65 -4.19 -0.52
CA VAL A 46 3.48 -3.78 -1.31
C VAL A 46 3.94 -3.03 -2.57
N GLU A 47 4.84 -2.05 -2.42
CA GLU A 47 5.36 -1.29 -3.56
C GLU A 47 6.08 -2.17 -4.59
N ASP A 48 6.87 -3.14 -4.15
CA ASP A 48 7.58 -4.07 -5.04
C ASP A 48 6.62 -5.05 -5.75
N VAL A 49 5.71 -5.67 -4.99
CA VAL A 49 4.77 -6.69 -5.49
C VAL A 49 3.72 -6.07 -6.40
N PHE A 50 3.10 -4.98 -5.96
CA PHE A 50 2.04 -4.31 -6.70
C PHE A 50 2.57 -3.25 -7.65
N ARG A 51 3.89 -2.99 -7.71
CA ARG A 51 4.49 -1.98 -8.60
C ARG A 51 3.78 -0.63 -8.49
N ILE A 52 3.53 -0.21 -7.25
CA ILE A 52 2.96 1.10 -6.93
C ILE A 52 3.99 1.93 -6.19
N THR A 53 3.82 3.25 -6.24
CA THR A 53 4.54 4.18 -5.38
C THR A 53 3.62 4.69 -4.29
N VAL A 54 4.05 4.65 -3.03
CA VAL A 54 3.38 5.32 -1.91
C VAL A 54 4.28 6.45 -1.43
N SER A 55 3.73 7.65 -1.29
CA SER A 55 4.57 8.84 -1.13
C SER A 55 5.18 8.92 0.26
N SER A 56 4.48 8.43 1.28
CA SER A 56 4.96 8.42 2.67
C SER A 56 4.15 7.46 3.55
N GLU A 57 4.79 6.90 4.59
CA GLU A 57 4.12 6.20 5.69
C GLU A 57 3.04 7.06 6.36
N SER A 58 3.17 8.39 6.30
CA SER A 58 2.15 9.33 6.77
C SER A 58 0.80 9.21 6.06
N GLU A 59 0.74 8.59 4.87
CA GLU A 59 -0.52 8.26 4.20
C GLU A 59 -1.19 7.01 4.79
N LEU A 60 -0.39 6.12 5.39
CA LEU A 60 -0.85 4.93 6.10
C LEU A 60 -1.12 5.20 7.60
N VAL A 61 -0.44 6.17 8.20
CA VAL A 61 -0.65 6.62 9.59
C VAL A 61 -2.11 6.93 9.94
N PRO A 62 -2.91 7.62 9.11
CA PRO A 62 -4.33 7.84 9.43
C PRO A 62 -5.16 6.55 9.35
N LEU A 63 -4.67 5.53 8.66
CA LEU A 63 -5.36 4.26 8.48
C LEU A 63 -5.12 3.42 9.74
N SER A 64 -6.17 3.28 10.54
CA SER A 64 -6.06 2.57 11.81
C SER A 64 -6.32 1.08 11.64
N THR A 65 -7.07 0.72 10.59
CA THR A 65 -7.59 -0.64 10.36
C THR A 65 -6.97 -1.31 9.14
N LEU A 66 -6.95 -2.65 9.16
CA LEU A 66 -6.47 -3.46 8.05
C LEU A 66 -7.27 -3.21 6.76
N GLY A 67 -8.59 -3.05 6.89
CA GLY A 67 -9.48 -2.78 5.75
C GLY A 67 -9.17 -1.45 5.06
N GLU A 68 -8.83 -0.41 5.82
CA GLU A 68 -8.45 0.89 5.28
C GLU A 68 -7.13 0.83 4.51
N ILE A 69 -6.14 0.10 5.01
CA ILE A 69 -4.85 -0.09 4.34
C ILE A 69 -5.03 -0.81 3.01
N VAL A 70 -5.84 -1.87 3.03
CA VAL A 70 -6.17 -2.65 1.83
C VAL A 70 -6.86 -1.79 0.77
N ASP A 71 -7.87 -1.02 1.17
CA ASP A 71 -8.60 -0.12 0.26
C ASP A 71 -7.68 0.98 -0.30
N PHE A 72 -6.79 1.54 0.52
CA PHE A 72 -5.80 2.51 0.08
C PHE A 72 -4.85 1.93 -0.98
N ILE A 73 -4.32 0.73 -0.74
CA ILE A 73 -3.43 0.05 -1.69
C ILE A 73 -4.19 -0.27 -2.97
N ASP A 74 -5.40 -0.79 -2.89
CA ASP A 74 -6.22 -1.11 -4.06
C ASP A 74 -6.51 0.14 -4.92
N LYS A 75 -6.77 1.27 -4.27
CA LYS A 75 -6.89 2.58 -4.94
C LYS A 75 -5.60 2.99 -5.63
N GLN A 76 -4.45 2.83 -4.98
CA GLN A 76 -3.15 3.16 -5.60
C GLN A 76 -2.84 2.27 -6.79
N VAL A 77 -3.09 0.97 -6.68
CA VAL A 77 -2.94 0.01 -7.79
C VAL A 77 -3.86 0.41 -8.93
N SER A 78 -5.14 0.65 -8.65
CA SER A 78 -6.12 1.07 -9.66
C SER A 78 -5.76 2.41 -10.30
N ALA A 79 -5.26 3.39 -9.54
CA ALA A 79 -4.89 4.70 -10.07
C ALA A 79 -3.63 4.63 -10.95
N GLN A 80 -2.60 3.90 -10.51
CA GLN A 80 -1.31 3.81 -11.20
C GLN A 80 -1.34 2.82 -12.36
N HIS A 81 -2.10 1.72 -12.26
CA HIS A 81 -2.19 0.69 -13.30
C HIS A 81 -3.41 0.88 -14.22
N GLY A 82 -4.40 1.69 -13.80
CA GLY A 82 -5.58 2.05 -14.59
C GLY A 82 -5.38 3.24 -15.53
N THR A 83 -4.19 3.86 -15.56
CA THR A 83 -3.89 5.02 -16.41
C THR A 83 -2.80 4.71 -17.45
N ALA A 84 -3.18 3.92 -18.45
CA ALA A 84 -2.60 4.08 -19.79
C ALA A 84 -3.12 5.38 -20.43
N SER A 85 -2.78 6.55 -19.86
CA SER A 85 -2.85 7.90 -20.45
C SER A 85 -2.37 8.95 -19.42
N HIS A 86 -1.10 8.87 -19.03
CA HIS A 86 -0.36 10.07 -18.61
C HIS A 86 0.74 10.30 -19.64
N ASP A 87 0.38 10.93 -20.76
CA ASP A 87 1.36 11.49 -21.66
C ASP A 87 2.11 12.63 -20.95
N PRO A 88 3.46 12.64 -21.02
CA PRO A 88 4.30 13.64 -20.38
C PRO A 88 4.23 14.96 -21.16
N VAL A 89 4.17 16.10 -20.47
CA VAL A 89 4.62 17.36 -21.10
C VAL A 89 6.12 17.54 -20.79
N PRO A 90 7.01 17.39 -21.80
CA PRO A 90 8.43 17.61 -21.65
C PRO A 90 8.76 19.10 -21.51
N SER A 91 9.80 19.38 -20.73
CA SER A 91 10.46 20.68 -20.66
C SER A 91 10.84 21.20 -22.06
N SER A 92 10.42 22.41 -22.41
CA SER A 92 10.96 23.17 -23.54
C SER A 92 11.08 24.64 -23.16
N VAL A 93 12.32 25.05 -22.90
CA VAL A 93 12.77 26.43 -22.74
C VAL A 93 12.77 27.11 -24.12
N PRO A 94 12.17 28.30 -24.31
CA PRO A 94 12.48 29.13 -25.48
C PRO A 94 13.65 30.09 -25.19
N PRO A 95 14.61 30.30 -26.12
CA PRO A 95 15.50 31.45 -26.06
C PRO A 95 14.76 32.71 -26.59
N SER A 96 14.97 33.84 -25.92
CA SER A 96 14.49 35.17 -26.34
C SER A 96 15.52 35.87 -27.24
N PRO A 97 15.09 36.77 -28.16
CA PRO A 97 15.94 37.37 -29.21
C PRO A 97 17.03 38.31 -28.72
#